data_AF-A0ABD0RU95-F1
#
_entry.id   AF-A0ABD0RU95-F1
#
_cell.length_a   1.000
_cell.length_b   1.000
_cell.length_c   1.000
_cell.angle_alpha   90.00
_cell.angle_beta   90.00
_cell.angle_gamma   90.00
#
_symmetry.space_group_name_H-M   'P 1'
#
loop_
_entity.id
_entity.type
_entity.pdbx_description
1 polymer ?
#
loop_
_entity_poly.entity_id
_entity_poly.type
_entity_poly.pdbx_seq_one_letter_code
_entity_poly.pdbx_strand_id
1 'polypeptide(L)'
;MSAHTDPLQKATPEVILCALLRRYLIPDSSLLVTTRTRRTVNKLLNGKQYFTEIMGFSEKNVEMYFQKFFSKEYDCVRANETLLTACSSPVVCRIISEIFRFGANVTSGLETTTSIYADFVSTLLEHQCQDLNQSVPTLLRSLGQLAERGMLEQEVMFDKKTVYETVADPAGNLFLSKLLLKKIIRQETMFSFMHLSIQEFFTALYYVLLDEEKSQRKVGELLHTVERGWALSGWSDRDFSMVDVEERRAKMLQPVMIFLCGL
;
A
#
# COMPACT_ATOMS: atom_id res chain seq x y z
N MET A 1 7.10 5.96 -31.72
CA MET A 1 6.59 4.58 -31.59
C MET A 1 5.40 4.43 -32.52
N SER A 2 5.37 3.45 -33.43
CA SER A 2 4.19 3.22 -34.27
C SER A 2 3.01 2.81 -33.38
N ALA A 3 1.78 3.16 -33.79
CA ALA A 3 0.58 2.80 -33.04
C ALA A 3 0.35 1.29 -33.14
N HIS A 4 0.24 0.61 -32.00
CA HIS A 4 -0.20 -0.79 -31.93
C HIS A 4 -1.73 -0.82 -32.03
N THR A 5 -2.24 -1.26 -33.18
CA THR A 5 -3.67 -1.16 -33.52
C THR A 5 -4.35 -2.52 -33.73
N ASP A 6 -3.59 -3.60 -33.87
CA ASP A 6 -4.14 -4.95 -34.07
C ASP A 6 -4.34 -5.66 -32.70
N PRO A 7 -5.59 -5.98 -32.31
CA PRO A 7 -5.87 -6.71 -31.07
C PRO A 7 -5.29 -8.12 -31.01
N LEU A 8 -4.99 -8.75 -32.15
CA LEU A 8 -4.45 -10.10 -32.23
C LEU A 8 -2.92 -10.12 -32.23
N GLN A 9 -2.28 -8.97 -32.44
CA GLN A 9 -0.83 -8.87 -32.45
C GLN A 9 -0.29 -8.89 -31.01
N LYS A 10 0.66 -9.80 -30.75
CA LYS A 10 1.35 -9.87 -29.47
C LYS A 10 2.18 -8.60 -29.23
N ALA A 11 2.07 -8.05 -28.02
CA ALA A 11 2.87 -6.94 -27.54
C ALA A 11 3.09 -7.06 -26.03
N THR A 12 4.00 -6.26 -25.47
CA THR A 12 4.21 -6.23 -24.01
C THR A 12 3.00 -5.62 -23.31
N PRO A 13 2.75 -5.92 -22.02
CA PRO A 13 1.65 -5.34 -21.26
C PRO A 13 1.64 -3.81 -21.29
N GLU A 14 2.81 -3.17 -21.26
CA GLU A 14 2.96 -1.71 -21.29
C GLU A 14 2.51 -1.13 -22.63
N VAL A 15 2.85 -1.79 -23.74
CA VAL A 15 2.44 -1.38 -25.09
C VAL A 15 0.93 -1.54 -25.25
N ILE A 16 0.38 -2.67 -24.80
CA ILE A 16 -1.07 -2.93 -24.85
C ILE A 16 -1.82 -1.89 -24.00
N LEU A 17 -1.37 -1.64 -22.77
CA LEU A 17 -1.98 -0.65 -21.89
C LEU A 17 -1.91 0.76 -22.49
N CYS A 18 -0.76 1.16 -23.05
CA CYS A 18 -0.64 2.45 -23.73
C CYS A 18 -1.59 2.55 -24.93
N ALA A 19 -1.72 1.50 -25.73
CA ALA A 19 -2.60 1.48 -26.89
C ALA A 19 -4.09 1.53 -26.49
N LEU A 20 -4.48 0.88 -25.39
CA LEU A 20 -5.82 0.99 -24.81
C LEU A 20 -6.11 2.40 -24.30
N LEU A 21 -5.21 2.98 -23.48
CA LEU A 21 -5.37 4.33 -22.93
C LEU A 21 -5.44 5.40 -24.03
N ARG A 22 -4.71 5.20 -25.13
CA ARG A 22 -4.73 6.06 -26.33
C ARG A 22 -5.87 5.75 -27.30
N ARG A 23 -6.71 4.75 -27.01
CA ARG A 23 -7.80 4.25 -27.87
C ARG A 23 -7.36 3.76 -29.26
N TYR A 24 -6.12 3.31 -29.40
CA TYR A 24 -5.65 2.63 -30.61
C TYR A 24 -6.13 1.18 -30.69
N LEU A 25 -6.32 0.55 -29.53
CA LEU A 25 -7.00 -0.74 -29.40
C LEU A 25 -8.41 -0.53 -28.88
N ILE A 26 -9.38 -1.26 -29.45
CA ILE A 26 -10.80 -1.30 -29.04
C ILE A 26 -11.38 0.10 -28.73
N PRO A 27 -11.35 1.04 -29.69
CA PRO A 27 -11.65 2.46 -29.47
C PRO A 27 -13.04 2.73 -28.89
N ASP A 28 -14.01 1.87 -29.22
CA ASP A 28 -15.41 1.98 -28.80
C ASP A 28 -15.67 1.45 -27.37
N SER A 29 -14.65 0.87 -26.73
CA SER A 29 -14.76 0.41 -25.34
C SER A 29 -14.77 1.57 -24.34
N SER A 30 -15.34 1.30 -23.16
CA SER A 30 -15.26 2.18 -22.00
C SER A 30 -14.15 1.70 -21.07
N LEU A 31 -13.28 2.62 -20.63
CA LEU A 31 -12.17 2.34 -19.73
C LEU A 31 -12.38 3.06 -18.40
N LEU A 32 -12.44 2.32 -17.30
CA LEU A 32 -12.38 2.86 -15.94
C LEU A 32 -10.97 2.65 -15.40
N VAL A 33 -10.25 3.74 -15.17
CA VAL A 33 -8.88 3.71 -14.67
C VAL A 33 -8.85 4.31 -13.27
N THR A 34 -8.35 3.54 -12.30
CA THR A 34 -8.04 4.05 -10.96
C THR A 34 -6.56 4.40 -10.88
N THR A 35 -6.24 5.56 -10.30
CA THR A 35 -4.86 6.00 -10.13
C THR A 35 -4.73 6.83 -8.86
N ARG A 36 -3.55 6.81 -8.23
CA ARG A 36 -3.23 7.70 -7.10
C ARG A 36 -3.09 9.16 -7.53
N THR A 37 -2.62 9.44 -8.75
CA THR A 37 -2.45 10.82 -9.23
C THR A 37 -2.89 10.99 -10.67
N ARG A 38 -3.68 12.03 -10.93
CA ARG A 38 -4.18 12.37 -12.28
C ARG A 38 -3.05 12.64 -13.28
N ARG A 39 -1.94 13.23 -12.81
CA ARG A 39 -0.77 13.62 -13.62
C ARG A 39 -0.20 12.47 -14.44
N THR A 40 -0.14 11.26 -13.88
CA THR A 40 0.47 10.10 -14.53
C THR A 40 -0.33 9.64 -15.76
N VAL A 41 -1.66 9.64 -15.67
CA VAL A 41 -2.53 9.12 -16.74
C VAL A 41 -2.90 10.18 -17.76
N ASN A 42 -3.00 11.45 -17.38
CA ASN A 42 -3.39 12.52 -18.29
C ASN A 42 -2.49 12.62 -19.53
N LYS A 43 -1.20 12.29 -19.41
CA LYS A 43 -0.26 12.30 -20.53
C LYS A 43 -0.51 11.18 -21.57
N LEU A 44 -1.28 10.15 -21.19
CA LEU A 44 -1.47 8.93 -21.97
C LEU A 44 -2.88 8.81 -22.56
N LEU A 45 -3.86 9.55 -22.02
CA LEU A 45 -5.26 9.44 -22.40
C LEU A 45 -5.59 10.28 -23.64
N ASN A 46 -6.29 9.68 -24.61
CA ASN A 46 -6.88 10.37 -25.75
C ASN A 46 -8.42 10.33 -25.70
N GLY A 47 -9.07 11.37 -26.23
CA GLY A 47 -10.54 11.47 -26.33
C GLY A 47 -11.22 12.10 -25.11
N LYS A 48 -12.55 11.93 -24.99
CA LYS A 48 -13.34 12.48 -23.89
C LYS A 48 -13.02 11.75 -22.59
N GLN A 49 -12.74 12.52 -21.53
CA GLN A 49 -12.33 12.01 -20.22
C GLN A 49 -13.28 12.53 -19.14
N TYR A 50 -13.64 11.65 -18.20
CA TYR A 50 -14.34 12.01 -16.98
C TYR A 50 -13.44 11.66 -15.80
N PHE A 51 -13.27 12.61 -14.89
CA PHE A 51 -12.47 12.44 -13.69
C PHE A 51 -13.37 12.54 -12.48
N THR A 52 -13.21 11.61 -11.56
CA THR A 52 -13.79 11.69 -10.23
C THR A 52 -12.70 11.40 -9.22
N GLU A 53 -12.64 12.23 -8.19
CA GLU A 53 -11.75 12.00 -7.05
C GLU A 53 -12.50 11.19 -6.00
N ILE A 54 -11.84 10.19 -5.42
CA ILE A 54 -12.40 9.39 -4.33
C ILE A 54 -11.84 9.94 -3.02
N MET A 55 -12.65 10.75 -2.33
CA MET A 55 -12.26 11.48 -1.13
C MET A 55 -12.27 10.63 0.17
N GLY A 56 -12.67 9.36 0.10
CA GLY A 56 -12.85 8.51 1.27
C GLY A 56 -14.23 8.62 1.91
N PHE A 57 -14.32 8.34 3.21
CA PHE A 57 -15.54 8.42 3.99
C PHE A 57 -15.77 9.82 4.53
N SER A 58 -17.01 10.31 4.38
CA SER A 58 -17.53 11.40 5.21
C SER A 58 -17.80 10.89 6.62
N GLU A 59 -17.93 11.79 7.60
CA GLU A 59 -18.32 11.41 8.97
C GLU A 59 -19.60 10.56 9.00
N LYS A 60 -20.59 10.89 8.16
CA LYS A 60 -21.81 10.08 8.00
C LYS A 60 -21.52 8.67 7.47
N ASN A 61 -20.58 8.52 6.55
CA ASN A 61 -20.18 7.20 6.06
C ASN A 61 -19.40 6.42 7.14
N VAL A 62 -18.60 7.09 7.97
CA VAL A 62 -17.96 6.47 9.14
C VAL A 62 -19.02 5.98 10.13
N GLU A 63 -19.98 6.84 10.48
CA GLU A 63 -21.12 6.46 11.34
C GLU A 63 -21.86 5.24 10.78
N MET A 64 -22.25 5.27 9.52
CA MET A 64 -22.94 4.13 8.87
C MET A 64 -22.10 2.85 8.86
N TYR A 65 -20.79 2.97 8.68
CA TYR A 65 -19.88 1.83 8.73
C TYR A 65 -19.83 1.22 10.14
N PHE A 66 -19.61 2.02 11.18
CA PHE A 66 -19.55 1.54 12.55
C PHE A 66 -20.91 1.04 13.03
N GLN A 67 -22.01 1.73 12.75
CA GLN A 67 -23.36 1.27 13.13
C GLN A 67 -23.67 -0.14 12.60
N LYS A 68 -23.14 -0.50 11.43
CA LYS A 68 -23.37 -1.81 10.82
C LYS A 68 -22.62 -2.95 11.50
N PHE A 69 -21.44 -2.70 12.08
CA PHE A 69 -20.53 -3.77 12.52
C PHE A 69 -19.98 -3.60 13.96
N PHE A 70 -19.90 -2.37 14.46
CA PHE A 70 -19.24 -1.93 15.70
C PHE A 70 -20.02 -0.79 16.37
N SER A 71 -21.33 -0.98 16.54
CA SER A 71 -22.25 0.09 16.95
C SER A 71 -21.95 0.66 18.34
N LYS A 72 -21.40 -0.13 19.25
CA LYS A 72 -21.05 0.31 20.61
C LYS A 72 -19.76 1.12 20.63
N GLU A 73 -18.86 0.83 19.70
CA GLU A 73 -17.52 1.42 19.62
C GLU A 73 -17.52 2.73 18.83
N TYR A 74 -18.59 3.03 18.08
CA TYR A 74 -18.74 4.31 17.39
C TYR A 74 -18.64 5.51 18.34
N ASP A 75 -19.21 5.42 19.55
CA ASP A 75 -19.16 6.51 20.52
C ASP A 75 -17.71 6.85 20.92
N CYS A 76 -16.84 5.83 21.01
CA CYS A 76 -15.41 6.03 21.27
C CYS A 76 -14.71 6.74 20.12
N VAL A 77 -15.00 6.34 18.87
CA VAL A 77 -14.44 6.98 17.67
C VAL A 77 -14.95 8.41 17.53
N ARG A 78 -16.24 8.63 17.77
CA ARG A 78 -16.87 9.95 17.69
C ARG A 78 -16.33 10.92 18.74
N ALA A 79 -16.02 10.42 19.95
CA ALA A 79 -15.48 11.24 21.03
C ALA A 79 -14.00 11.63 20.81
N ASN A 80 -13.29 10.98 19.89
CA ASN A 80 -11.89 11.24 19.58
C ASN A 80 -11.76 11.80 18.15
N GLU A 81 -11.57 13.12 18.03
CA GLU A 81 -11.48 13.81 16.74
C GLU A 81 -10.39 13.25 15.82
N THR A 82 -9.26 12.83 16.39
CA THR A 82 -8.17 12.19 15.65
C THR A 82 -8.60 10.88 15.03
N LEU A 83 -9.24 10.00 15.81
CA LEU A 83 -9.74 8.72 15.31
C LEU A 83 -10.84 8.92 14.27
N LEU A 84 -11.77 9.85 14.51
CA LEU A 84 -12.83 10.18 13.56
C LEU A 84 -12.24 10.69 12.23
N THR A 85 -11.25 11.59 12.30
CA THR A 85 -10.55 12.12 11.13
C THR A 85 -9.78 11.03 10.39
N ALA A 86 -9.06 10.17 11.12
CA ALA A 86 -8.34 9.04 10.54
C ALA A 86 -9.29 8.05 9.82
N CYS A 87 -10.50 7.86 10.36
CA CYS A 87 -11.55 7.03 9.75
C CYS A 87 -12.08 7.57 8.41
N SER A 88 -11.75 8.80 8.01
CA SER A 88 -12.01 9.26 6.63
C SER A 88 -11.33 8.37 5.59
N SER A 89 -10.20 7.73 5.94
CA SER A 89 -9.59 6.67 5.14
C SER A 89 -10.28 5.33 5.41
N PRO A 90 -10.94 4.70 4.42
CA PRO A 90 -11.64 3.43 4.64
C PRO A 90 -10.74 2.30 5.16
N VAL A 91 -9.46 2.31 4.79
CA VAL A 91 -8.48 1.32 5.27
C VAL A 91 -8.17 1.54 6.74
N VAL A 92 -7.95 2.78 7.16
CA VAL A 92 -7.66 3.12 8.56
C VAL A 92 -8.90 2.89 9.43
N CYS A 93 -10.09 3.27 8.92
CA CYS A 93 -11.37 2.97 9.55
C CYS A 93 -11.53 1.46 9.82
N ARG A 94 -11.20 0.62 8.83
CA ARG A 94 -11.21 -0.84 9.00
C ARG A 94 -10.17 -1.33 10.01
N ILE A 95 -8.96 -0.77 10.01
CA ILE A 95 -7.90 -1.10 10.99
C ILE A 95 -8.37 -0.80 12.42
N ILE A 96 -8.87 0.40 12.66
CA ILE A 96 -9.41 0.82 13.97
C ILE A 96 -10.52 -0.13 14.43
N SER A 97 -11.39 -0.51 13.52
CA SER A 97 -12.50 -1.42 13.83
C SER A 97 -12.02 -2.84 14.14
N GLU A 98 -10.94 -3.27 13.50
CA GLU A 98 -10.30 -4.55 13.78
C GLU A 98 -9.61 -4.55 15.15
N ILE A 99 -9.03 -3.43 15.59
CA ILE A 99 -8.52 -3.25 16.96
C ILE A 99 -9.67 -3.38 17.97
N PHE A 100 -10.76 -2.64 17.75
CA PHE A 100 -11.94 -2.68 18.62
C PHE A 100 -12.54 -4.09 18.76
N ARG A 101 -12.47 -4.91 17.72
CA ARG A 101 -12.96 -6.30 17.73
C ARG A 101 -12.35 -7.15 18.85
N PHE A 102 -11.12 -6.86 19.27
CA PHE A 102 -10.41 -7.60 20.31
C PHE A 102 -10.57 -6.99 21.71
N GLY A 103 -11.41 -5.96 21.88
CA GLY A 103 -11.71 -5.40 23.19
C GLY A 103 -10.55 -4.64 23.84
N ALA A 104 -9.56 -4.20 23.04
CA ALA A 104 -8.56 -3.26 23.52
C ALA A 104 -9.27 -2.00 24.03
N ASN A 105 -8.86 -1.45 25.18
CA ASN A 105 -9.34 -0.14 25.65
C ASN A 105 -8.69 0.95 24.76
N VAL A 106 -9.20 1.11 23.54
CA VAL A 106 -8.63 1.91 22.42
C VAL A 106 -8.55 3.43 22.70
N THR A 107 -8.90 3.90 23.89
CA THR A 107 -9.11 5.34 24.13
C THR A 107 -7.86 6.13 24.49
N SER A 108 -6.73 5.50 24.84
CA SER A 108 -5.49 6.21 25.17
C SER A 108 -4.34 5.81 24.25
N GLY A 109 -3.85 6.74 23.43
CA GLY A 109 -2.58 6.58 22.68
C GLY A 109 -2.70 6.44 21.16
N LEU A 110 -3.91 6.34 20.60
CA LEU A 110 -4.12 6.32 19.14
C LEU A 110 -4.23 7.74 18.55
N GLU A 111 -3.15 8.51 18.67
CA GLU A 111 -3.12 9.92 18.29
C GLU A 111 -2.56 10.17 16.87
N THR A 112 -1.92 9.16 16.28
CA THR A 112 -1.27 9.29 14.97
C THR A 112 -1.50 8.05 14.11
N THR A 113 -1.32 8.17 12.79
CA THR A 113 -1.47 7.02 11.88
C THR A 113 -0.50 5.91 12.28
N THR A 114 0.73 6.28 12.64
CA THR A 114 1.73 5.33 13.13
C THR A 114 1.28 4.60 14.39
N SER A 115 0.74 5.31 15.39
CA SER A 115 0.25 4.68 16.62
C SER A 115 -0.90 3.70 16.36
N ILE A 116 -1.82 4.04 15.44
CA ILE A 116 -2.93 3.18 15.01
C ILE A 116 -2.40 1.89 14.36
N TYR A 117 -1.39 1.98 13.50
CA TYR A 117 -0.82 0.80 12.84
C TYR A 117 0.01 -0.05 13.81
N ALA A 118 0.76 0.59 14.72
CA ALA A 118 1.50 -0.12 15.76
C ALA A 118 0.58 -0.89 16.70
N ASP A 119 -0.52 -0.27 17.15
CA ASP A 119 -1.52 -0.90 17.99
C ASP A 119 -2.27 -2.02 17.26
N PHE A 120 -2.58 -1.83 15.97
CA PHE A 120 -3.14 -2.88 15.12
C PHE A 120 -2.25 -4.12 15.04
N VAL A 121 -0.95 -3.93 14.78
CA VAL A 121 0.01 -5.04 14.71
C VAL A 121 0.14 -5.73 16.07
N SER A 122 0.27 -4.96 17.16
CA SER A 122 0.33 -5.50 18.52
C SER A 122 -0.92 -6.31 18.87
N THR A 123 -2.10 -5.75 18.63
CA THR A 123 -3.40 -6.39 18.90
C THR A 123 -3.53 -7.73 18.16
N LEU A 124 -3.18 -7.78 16.87
CA LEU A 124 -3.22 -9.01 16.09
C LEU A 124 -2.24 -10.06 16.62
N LEU A 125 -1.04 -9.64 17.01
CA LEU A 125 -0.04 -10.56 17.56
C LEU A 125 -0.46 -11.12 18.93
N GLU A 126 -1.10 -10.32 19.78
CA GLU A 126 -1.56 -10.77 21.09
C GLU A 126 -2.74 -11.75 21.00
N HIS A 127 -3.68 -11.51 20.09
CA HIS A 127 -4.95 -12.24 20.07
C HIS A 127 -5.00 -13.39 19.05
N GLN A 128 -4.14 -13.37 18.04
CA GLN A 128 -4.20 -14.35 16.94
C GLN A 128 -2.90 -15.13 16.73
N CYS A 129 -1.83 -14.82 17.48
CA CYS A 129 -0.52 -15.45 17.34
C CYS A 129 -0.08 -16.28 18.56
N GLN A 130 -1.04 -16.89 19.29
CA GLN A 130 -0.73 -17.73 20.47
C GLN A 130 0.10 -18.98 20.12
N ASP A 131 -0.02 -19.51 18.89
CA ASP A 131 0.67 -20.72 18.42
C ASP A 131 1.63 -20.44 17.24
N LEU A 132 2.40 -19.35 17.30
CA LEU A 132 3.39 -19.09 16.25
C LEU A 132 4.53 -20.13 16.28
N ASN A 133 4.81 -20.70 15.11
CA ASN A 133 6.01 -21.53 14.86
C ASN A 133 7.34 -20.74 14.92
N GLN A 134 7.29 -19.43 15.20
CA GLN A 134 8.46 -18.55 15.28
C GLN A 134 8.25 -17.42 16.29
N SER A 135 9.34 -16.84 16.82
CA SER A 135 9.23 -15.71 17.74
C SER A 135 8.71 -14.45 17.05
N VAL A 136 7.95 -13.62 17.79
CA VAL A 136 7.39 -12.35 17.29
C VAL A 136 8.47 -11.44 16.66
N PRO A 137 9.64 -11.21 17.28
CA PRO A 137 10.68 -10.38 16.66
C PRO A 137 11.19 -10.94 15.33
N THR A 138 11.27 -12.27 15.20
CA THR A 138 11.67 -12.92 13.95
C THR A 138 10.62 -12.74 12.87
N LEU A 139 9.34 -12.93 13.22
CA LEU A 139 8.22 -12.69 12.32
C LEU A 139 8.19 -11.25 11.79
N LEU A 140 8.28 -10.27 12.69
CA LEU A 140 8.28 -8.85 12.34
C LEU A 140 9.46 -8.50 11.42
N ARG A 141 10.64 -9.05 11.69
CA ARG A 141 11.83 -8.86 10.85
C ARG A 141 11.64 -9.46 9.46
N SER A 142 11.12 -10.69 9.36
CA SER A 142 10.83 -11.35 8.08
C SER A 142 9.81 -10.59 7.24
N LEU A 143 8.71 -10.15 7.85
CA LEU A 143 7.70 -9.31 7.17
C LEU A 143 8.29 -7.97 6.75
N GLY A 144 9.10 -7.36 7.62
CA GLY A 144 9.81 -6.12 7.34
C GLY A 144 10.77 -6.21 6.15
N GLN A 145 11.52 -7.31 6.03
CA GLN A 145 12.40 -7.58 4.89
C GLN A 145 11.62 -7.76 3.59
N LEU A 146 10.53 -8.54 3.63
CA LEU A 146 9.67 -8.72 2.46
C LEU A 146 9.06 -7.38 2.02
N ALA A 147 8.60 -6.58 2.99
CA ALA A 147 8.02 -5.27 2.74
C ALA A 147 9.05 -4.31 2.12
N GLU A 148 10.23 -4.19 2.74
CA GLU A 148 11.32 -3.34 2.21
C GLU A 148 11.67 -3.73 0.77
N ARG A 149 11.84 -5.03 0.49
CA ARG A 149 12.12 -5.51 -0.86
C ARG A 149 11.05 -5.05 -1.84
N GLY A 150 9.77 -5.23 -1.50
CA GLY A 150 8.67 -4.76 -2.34
C GLY A 150 8.68 -3.25 -2.56
N MET A 151 8.99 -2.45 -1.53
CA MET A 151 9.07 -0.99 -1.67
C MET A 151 10.25 -0.54 -2.55
N LEU A 152 11.39 -1.24 -2.49
CA LEU A 152 12.58 -0.92 -3.29
C LEU A 152 12.43 -1.39 -4.75
N GLU A 153 11.82 -2.56 -4.97
CA GLU A 153 11.61 -3.18 -6.28
C GLU A 153 10.30 -2.72 -6.97
N GLN A 154 9.50 -1.90 -6.29
CA GLN A 154 8.19 -1.45 -6.74
C GLN A 154 7.16 -2.58 -6.93
N GLU A 155 7.26 -3.60 -6.08
CA GLU A 155 6.40 -4.78 -6.08
C GLU A 155 5.39 -4.74 -4.93
N VAL A 156 4.14 -5.01 -5.27
CA VAL A 156 3.01 -5.16 -4.31
C VAL A 156 2.46 -6.59 -4.28
N MET A 157 2.91 -7.43 -5.21
CA MET A 157 2.57 -8.85 -5.30
C MET A 157 3.85 -9.65 -5.45
N PHE A 158 4.01 -10.63 -4.58
CA PHE A 158 5.19 -11.48 -4.50
C PHE A 158 4.83 -12.89 -4.94
N ASP A 159 5.72 -13.52 -5.68
CA ASP A 159 5.53 -14.92 -6.04
C ASP A 159 5.69 -15.84 -4.82
N LYS A 160 5.09 -17.03 -4.89
CA LYS A 160 5.16 -18.02 -3.81
C LYS A 160 6.58 -18.32 -3.36
N LYS A 161 7.55 -18.44 -4.26
CA LYS A 161 8.93 -18.82 -3.88
C LYS A 161 9.57 -17.72 -3.03
N THR A 162 9.52 -16.48 -3.51
CA THR A 162 10.06 -15.30 -2.78
C THR A 162 9.53 -15.21 -1.35
N VAL A 163 8.24 -15.44 -1.16
CA VAL A 163 7.60 -15.27 0.15
C VAL A 163 7.97 -16.39 1.11
N TYR A 164 7.98 -17.63 0.65
CA TYR A 164 8.36 -18.79 1.48
C TYR A 164 9.86 -18.83 1.83
N GLU A 165 10.72 -18.14 1.07
CA GLU A 165 12.13 -17.95 1.42
C GLU A 165 12.32 -16.96 2.59
N THR A 166 11.35 -16.07 2.80
CA THR A 166 11.46 -14.97 3.78
C THR A 166 10.59 -15.20 5.02
N VAL A 167 9.38 -15.78 4.84
CA VAL A 167 8.35 -15.94 5.87
C VAL A 167 8.02 -17.43 6.02
N ALA A 168 8.11 -17.96 7.25
CA ALA A 168 7.99 -19.40 7.52
C ALA A 168 6.60 -20.00 7.23
N ASP A 169 5.51 -19.27 7.52
CA ASP A 169 4.14 -19.67 7.15
C ASP A 169 3.38 -18.49 6.52
N PRO A 170 3.54 -18.26 5.21
CA PRO A 170 2.89 -17.13 4.54
C PRO A 170 1.37 -17.28 4.40
N ALA A 171 0.84 -18.50 4.37
CA ALA A 171 -0.56 -18.75 4.10
C ALA A 171 -1.45 -18.55 5.33
N GLY A 172 -0.91 -18.83 6.52
CA GLY A 172 -1.53 -18.51 7.81
C GLY A 172 -1.20 -17.11 8.34
N ASN A 173 -0.37 -16.33 7.63
CA ASN A 173 0.06 -15.03 8.12
C ASN A 173 -1.05 -13.97 8.05
N LEU A 174 -1.31 -13.30 9.17
CA LEU A 174 -2.40 -12.32 9.34
C LEU A 174 -2.23 -11.06 8.48
N PHE A 175 -1.00 -10.70 8.13
CA PHE A 175 -0.68 -9.49 7.39
C PHE A 175 -0.57 -9.73 5.89
N LEU A 176 -0.58 -10.99 5.45
CA LEU A 176 -0.48 -11.38 4.04
C LEU A 176 -1.81 -11.94 3.52
N SER A 177 -2.10 -11.63 2.27
CA SER A 177 -3.22 -12.17 1.51
C SER A 177 -2.71 -13.08 0.42
N LYS A 178 -3.23 -14.31 0.37
CA LYS A 178 -2.96 -15.27 -0.69
C LYS A 178 -3.89 -15.00 -1.89
N LEU A 179 -3.31 -14.69 -3.04
CA LEU A 179 -4.01 -14.42 -4.29
C LEU A 179 -3.79 -15.56 -5.27
N LEU A 180 -4.88 -16.05 -5.87
CA LEU A 180 -4.86 -17.11 -6.85
C LEU A 180 -5.11 -16.53 -8.24
N LEU A 181 -4.03 -16.24 -8.98
CA LEU A 181 -4.10 -15.72 -10.34
C LEU A 181 -4.34 -16.86 -11.32
N LYS A 182 -5.51 -16.85 -11.96
CA LYS A 182 -5.81 -17.78 -13.06
C LYS A 182 -5.22 -17.22 -14.35
N LYS A 183 -4.11 -17.79 -14.82
CA LYS A 183 -3.69 -17.65 -16.22
C LYS A 183 -4.44 -18.68 -17.06
N ILE A 184 -4.55 -18.43 -18.36
CA ILE A 184 -5.27 -19.28 -19.33
C ILE A 184 -4.86 -20.76 -19.24
N ILE A 185 -3.61 -21.05 -18.85
CA ILE A 185 -3.04 -22.40 -18.84
C ILE A 185 -2.67 -22.88 -17.43
N ARG A 186 -2.46 -21.97 -16.46
CA ARG A 186 -1.96 -22.33 -15.11
C ARG A 186 -2.51 -21.38 -14.04
N GLN A 187 -2.73 -21.92 -12.86
CA GLN A 187 -3.01 -21.12 -11.66
C GLN A 187 -1.70 -20.81 -10.95
N GLU A 188 -1.39 -19.54 -10.77
CA GLU A 188 -0.23 -19.07 -10.01
C GLU A 188 -0.68 -18.55 -8.65
N THR A 189 0.06 -18.91 -7.61
CA THR A 189 -0.16 -18.39 -6.26
C THR A 189 0.78 -17.21 -6.05
N MET A 190 0.20 -16.05 -5.74
CA MET A 190 0.91 -14.84 -5.34
C MET A 190 0.50 -14.48 -3.91
N PHE A 191 1.30 -13.66 -3.25
CA PHE A 191 0.97 -13.05 -1.97
C PHE A 191 1.07 -11.54 -2.09
N SER A 192 0.27 -10.81 -1.34
CA SER A 192 0.45 -9.38 -1.11
C SER A 192 0.30 -9.11 0.38
N PHE A 193 0.77 -7.96 0.85
CA PHE A 193 0.25 -7.46 2.12
C PHE A 193 -1.25 -7.21 1.99
N MET A 194 -1.99 -7.29 3.10
CA MET A 194 -3.44 -7.05 3.11
C MET A 194 -3.81 -5.66 2.56
N HIS A 195 -2.89 -4.69 2.67
CA HIS A 195 -2.96 -3.40 2.01
C HIS A 195 -1.55 -2.83 1.84
N LEU A 196 -1.35 -1.95 0.84
CA LEU A 196 -0.05 -1.32 0.58
C LEU A 196 0.44 -0.47 1.76
N SER A 197 -0.45 0.17 2.51
CA SER A 197 -0.05 0.90 3.73
C SER A 197 0.50 0.01 4.85
N ILE A 198 0.09 -1.26 4.89
CA ILE A 198 0.66 -2.23 5.83
C ILE A 198 2.08 -2.60 5.38
N GLN A 199 2.31 -2.76 4.08
CA GLN A 199 3.67 -2.92 3.53
C GLN A 199 4.55 -1.69 3.85
N GLU A 200 4.04 -0.47 3.62
CA GLU A 200 4.72 0.79 3.95
C GLU A 200 5.09 0.84 5.46
N PHE A 201 4.15 0.46 6.35
CA PHE A 201 4.40 0.38 7.80
C PHE A 201 5.46 -0.65 8.17
N PHE A 202 5.39 -1.88 7.62
CA PHE A 202 6.37 -2.93 7.91
C PHE A 202 7.77 -2.56 7.44
N THR A 203 7.92 -1.79 6.35
CA THR A 203 9.22 -1.23 5.95
C THR A 203 9.76 -0.24 6.99
N ALA A 204 8.92 0.66 7.51
CA ALA A 204 9.34 1.59 8.55
C ALA A 204 9.71 0.86 9.84
N LEU A 205 8.87 -0.09 10.28
CA LEU A 205 9.13 -0.92 11.45
C LEU A 205 10.43 -1.72 11.30
N TYR A 206 10.71 -2.24 10.10
CA TYR A 206 11.97 -2.94 9.84
C TYR A 206 13.18 -2.05 10.14
N TYR A 207 13.17 -0.79 9.71
CA TYR A 207 14.29 0.13 9.92
C TYR A 207 14.49 0.44 11.41
N VAL A 208 13.41 0.53 12.18
CA VAL A 208 13.46 0.73 13.63
C VAL A 208 13.98 -0.52 14.37
N LEU A 209 13.72 -1.72 13.84
CA LEU A 209 14.15 -3.00 14.42
C LEU A 209 15.60 -3.41 14.07
N LEU A 210 16.30 -2.62 13.27
CA LEU A 210 17.72 -2.82 12.96
C LEU A 210 18.61 -2.27 14.07
N ASP A 211 19.87 -2.70 14.10
CA ASP A 211 20.88 -2.03 14.92
C ASP A 211 21.05 -0.57 14.47
N GLU A 212 21.49 0.28 15.40
CA GLU A 212 21.52 1.73 15.23
C GLU A 212 22.26 2.17 13.95
N GLU A 213 23.42 1.58 13.67
CA GLU A 213 24.21 1.90 12.47
C GLU A 213 23.44 1.56 11.18
N LYS A 214 22.86 0.35 11.10
CA LYS A 214 22.06 -0.05 9.93
C LYS A 214 20.79 0.78 9.80
N SER A 215 20.13 1.09 10.91
CA SER A 215 18.93 1.93 10.94
C SER A 215 19.22 3.30 10.35
N GLN A 216 20.26 3.98 10.84
CA GLN A 216 20.69 5.30 10.34
C GLN A 216 21.04 5.25 8.85
N ARG A 217 21.74 4.20 8.39
CA ARG A 217 22.06 4.02 6.97
C ARG A 217 20.80 3.92 6.12
N LYS A 218 19.86 3.06 6.50
CA LYS A 218 18.60 2.83 5.76
C LYS A 218 17.73 4.09 5.70
N VAL A 219 17.59 4.79 6.83
CA VAL A 219 16.86 6.06 6.88
C VAL A 219 17.55 7.13 6.03
N GLY A 220 18.89 7.19 6.03
CA GLY A 220 19.66 8.10 5.17
C GLY A 220 19.45 7.83 3.67
N GLU A 221 19.51 6.56 3.25
CA GLU A 221 19.23 6.15 1.86
C GLU A 221 17.80 6.50 1.43
N LEU A 222 16.83 6.30 2.33
CA LEU A 222 15.44 6.65 2.12
C LEU A 222 15.26 8.16 1.90
N LEU A 223 15.79 8.99 2.82
CA LEU A 223 15.72 10.44 2.75
C LEU A 223 16.32 10.97 1.45
N HIS A 224 17.53 10.52 1.12
CA HIS A 224 18.20 10.91 -0.11
C HIS A 224 17.39 10.54 -1.36
N THR A 225 16.74 9.38 -1.37
CA THR A 225 15.89 8.95 -2.49
C THR A 225 14.66 9.85 -2.64
N VAL A 226 13.99 10.18 -1.53
CA VAL A 226 12.80 11.04 -1.54
C VAL A 226 13.14 12.48 -1.92
N GLU A 227 14.21 13.05 -1.35
CA GLU A 227 14.70 14.38 -1.68
C GLU A 227 15.06 14.53 -3.16
N ARG A 228 15.77 13.54 -3.72
CA ARG A 228 16.08 13.51 -5.16
C ARG A 228 14.82 13.49 -6.02
N GLY A 229 13.83 12.68 -5.66
CA GLY A 229 12.57 12.63 -6.39
C GLY A 229 11.81 13.95 -6.35
N TRP A 230 11.82 14.67 -5.22
CA TRP A 230 11.23 16.00 -5.11
C TRP A 230 11.97 17.03 -5.97
N ALA A 231 13.30 17.06 -5.91
CA ALA A 231 14.11 17.95 -6.74
C ALA A 231 13.83 17.77 -8.24
N LEU A 232 13.72 16.51 -8.68
CA LEU A 232 13.43 16.15 -10.07
C LEU A 232 11.99 16.48 -10.50
N SER A 233 11.02 16.43 -9.58
CA SER A 233 9.62 16.77 -9.88
C SER A 233 9.41 18.24 -10.26
N GLY A 234 10.35 19.12 -9.87
CA GLY A 234 10.30 20.56 -10.11
C GLY A 234 10.89 21.03 -11.45
N TRP A 235 11.56 20.17 -12.22
CA TRP A 235 12.27 20.59 -13.45
C TRP A 235 11.42 20.37 -14.72
N SER A 236 11.37 21.36 -15.60
CA SER A 236 10.45 21.44 -16.74
C SER A 236 10.96 20.80 -18.04
N ASP A 237 12.27 20.65 -18.22
CA ASP A 237 12.88 20.02 -19.41
C ASP A 237 13.21 18.55 -19.11
N ARG A 238 12.62 17.62 -19.89
CA ARG A 238 12.52 16.21 -19.50
C ARG A 238 13.20 15.27 -20.50
N ASP A 239 14.24 14.58 -20.01
CA ASP A 239 14.57 13.23 -20.48
C ASP A 239 13.66 12.23 -19.78
N PHE A 240 12.82 11.54 -20.57
CA PHE A 240 11.57 10.93 -20.09
C PHE A 240 11.72 9.58 -19.35
N SER A 241 12.86 8.91 -19.38
CA SER A 241 12.97 7.53 -18.86
C SER A 241 13.52 7.43 -17.43
N MET A 242 14.64 8.08 -17.13
CA MET A 242 15.32 7.94 -15.84
C MET A 242 14.66 8.77 -14.73
N VAL A 243 14.20 9.98 -15.08
CA VAL A 243 13.54 10.92 -14.16
C VAL A 243 12.21 10.36 -13.66
N ASP A 244 11.44 9.71 -14.54
CA ASP A 244 10.16 9.09 -14.19
C ASP A 244 10.33 7.90 -13.22
N VAL A 245 11.44 7.15 -13.31
CA VAL A 245 11.72 6.02 -12.41
C VAL A 245 12.07 6.52 -11.01
N GLU A 246 12.92 7.55 -10.90
CA GLU A 246 13.29 8.13 -9.61
C GLU A 246 12.11 8.84 -8.95
N GLU A 247 11.28 9.58 -9.71
CA GLU A 247 10.06 10.21 -9.19
C GLU A 247 9.07 9.15 -8.67
N ARG A 248 8.90 8.03 -9.39
CA ARG A 248 8.05 6.91 -8.93
C ARG A 248 8.58 6.28 -7.66
N ARG A 249 9.90 6.04 -7.59
CA ARG A 249 10.54 5.44 -6.42
C ARG A 249 10.36 6.31 -5.18
N ALA A 250 10.59 7.61 -5.32
CA ALA A 250 10.37 8.58 -4.24
C ALA A 250 8.91 8.60 -3.77
N LYS A 251 7.95 8.66 -4.70
CA LYS A 251 6.51 8.62 -4.37
C LYS A 251 6.10 7.33 -3.66
N MET A 252 6.70 6.21 -4.01
CA MET A 252 6.43 4.94 -3.34
C MET A 252 6.99 4.92 -1.92
N LEU A 253 8.15 5.52 -1.69
CA LEU A 253 8.84 5.49 -0.40
C LEU A 253 8.39 6.59 0.57
N GLN A 254 7.78 7.67 0.09
CA GLN A 254 7.31 8.78 0.92
C GLN A 254 6.40 8.35 2.10
N PRO A 255 5.42 7.42 1.95
CA PRO A 255 4.62 6.97 3.08
C PRO A 255 5.42 6.27 4.19
N VAL A 256 6.57 5.65 3.87
CA VAL A 256 7.45 5.04 4.88
C VAL A 256 8.02 6.10 5.82
N MET A 257 8.32 7.29 5.31
CA MET A 257 8.79 8.41 6.14
C MET A 257 7.73 8.89 7.13
N ILE A 258 6.46 8.90 6.74
CA ILE A 258 5.35 9.29 7.63
C ILE A 258 5.36 8.39 8.87
N PHE A 259 5.51 7.08 8.66
CA PHE A 259 5.60 6.11 9.76
C PHE A 259 6.86 6.27 10.62
N LEU A 260 8.02 6.54 10.00
CA LEU A 260 9.26 6.79 10.75
C LEU A 260 9.21 8.07 11.60
N CYS A 261 8.45 9.08 11.16
CA CYS A 261 8.24 10.31 11.91
C CYS A 261 7.15 10.18 12.99
N GLY A 262 6.49 9.04 13.10
CA GLY A 262 5.42 8.82 14.08
C GLY A 262 4.10 9.54 13.75
N LEU A 263 3.91 9.97 12.49
CA LEU A 263 2.73 10.71 12.01
C LEU A 263 1.58 9.77 11.60
#